data_AF-A0A1F1ZD75-F1
#
_entry.id   AF-A0A1F1ZD75-F1
#
_cell.length_a   1.000
_cell.length_b   1.000
_cell.length_c   1.000
_cell.angle_alpha   90.00
_cell.angle_beta   90.00
_cell.angle_gamma   90.00
#
_symmetry.space_group_name_H-M   'P 1'
#
loop_
_entity.id
_entity.type
_entity.pdbx_description
1 polymer ?
#
loop_
_entity_poly.entity_id
_entity_poly.type
_entity_poly.pdbx_seq_one_letter_code
_entity_poly.pdbx_strand_id
1 'polypeptide(L)'
;MKQQPVATTRATARKTLAGAAAALTALTALTALTACGTSTDTVTSTVTAQQETAQPGASQPGAAQHELPAAVTGYTDEARKDLTEENVTEADVEGVLQAALDGNAMVEWDDDGYFELEHNGIDIDVDPQGLVRGVDR
;
A
#
# COMPACT_ATOMS: atom_id res chain seq x y z
N MET A 1 46.19 -24.94 17.79
CA MET A 1 45.10 -25.87 17.48
C MET A 1 44.65 -26.54 18.78
N LYS A 2 43.52 -26.11 19.35
CA LYS A 2 42.85 -26.79 20.46
C LYS A 2 41.37 -26.82 20.12
N GLN A 3 40.86 -28.03 19.87
CA GLN A 3 39.45 -28.36 19.62
C GLN A 3 38.82 -28.89 20.91
N GLN A 4 37.48 -28.84 20.93
CA GLN A 4 36.47 -29.50 21.81
C GLN A 4 35.68 -28.57 22.75
N PRO A 5 34.42 -28.93 23.12
CA PRO A 5 33.32 -29.43 22.28
C PRO A 5 31.96 -28.74 22.57
N VAL A 6 30.96 -29.14 21.80
CA VAL A 6 29.55 -28.70 21.71
C VAL A 6 28.76 -28.79 23.04
N ALA A 7 27.95 -27.76 23.32
CA ALA A 7 26.75 -27.89 24.15
C ALA A 7 25.57 -27.13 23.51
N THR A 8 24.62 -27.91 22.98
CA THR A 8 23.28 -27.50 22.58
C THR A 8 22.49 -27.03 23.79
N THR A 9 21.83 -25.86 23.72
CA THR A 9 20.58 -25.60 24.47
C THR A 9 19.72 -24.63 23.67
N ARG A 10 18.64 -25.15 23.09
CA ARG A 10 17.49 -24.36 22.62
C ARG A 10 16.71 -23.89 23.84
N ALA A 11 16.57 -22.59 24.04
CA ALA A 11 15.63 -22.01 24.99
C ALA A 11 14.48 -21.35 24.22
N THR A 12 13.35 -22.03 24.17
CA THR A 12 12.06 -21.48 23.74
C THR A 12 11.51 -20.59 24.86
N ALA A 13 11.43 -19.28 24.64
CA ALA A 13 10.68 -18.38 25.50
C ALA A 13 9.33 -18.06 24.85
N ARG A 14 8.27 -18.78 25.25
CA ARG A 14 6.88 -18.36 25.01
C ARG A 14 6.51 -17.41 26.15
N LYS A 15 6.30 -16.13 25.85
CA LYS A 15 5.71 -15.18 26.79
C LYS A 15 4.27 -14.93 26.36
N THR A 16 3.36 -15.71 26.93
CA THR A 16 1.92 -15.43 26.91
C THR A 16 1.64 -14.22 27.80
N LEU A 17 1.14 -13.12 27.23
CA LEU A 17 0.47 -12.09 28.02
C LEU A 17 -1.04 -12.31 27.90
N ALA A 18 -1.62 -12.74 29.01
CA ALA A 18 -3.04 -12.65 29.29
C ALA A 18 -3.32 -11.34 30.02
N GLY A 19 -4.48 -10.75 29.76
CA GLY A 19 -5.02 -9.59 30.49
C GLY A 19 -5.37 -8.46 29.53
N ALA A 20 -6.56 -7.86 29.56
CA ALA A 20 -7.67 -7.99 30.48
C ALA A 20 -8.94 -7.56 29.75
N ALA A 21 -10.04 -8.22 30.08
CA ALA A 21 -11.38 -7.79 29.72
C ALA A 21 -11.72 -6.46 30.41
N ALA A 22 -12.25 -5.51 29.66
CA ALA A 22 -13.03 -4.40 30.20
C ALA A 22 -14.28 -4.24 29.32
N ALA A 23 -15.41 -4.66 29.89
CA ALA A 23 -16.74 -4.46 29.36
C ALA A 23 -17.37 -3.18 29.95
N LEU A 24 -18.47 -2.76 29.33
CA LEU A 24 -19.35 -1.60 29.61
C LEU A 24 -18.80 -0.26 29.06
N THR A 25 -19.53 0.45 28.20
CA THR A 25 -20.87 0.95 28.52
C THR A 25 -21.67 1.20 27.23
N ALA A 26 -22.92 0.74 27.21
CA ALA A 26 -23.90 1.09 26.19
C ALA A 26 -24.34 2.55 26.36
N LEU A 27 -24.39 3.31 25.27
CA LEU A 27 -25.17 4.55 25.20
C LEU A 27 -25.99 4.54 23.91
N THR A 28 -27.27 4.29 24.07
CA THR A 28 -28.33 4.46 23.09
C THR A 28 -28.64 5.95 22.91
N ALA A 29 -28.76 6.42 21.67
CA ALA A 29 -29.69 7.48 21.31
C ALA A 29 -30.06 7.42 19.82
N LEU A 30 -31.38 7.29 19.60
CA LEU A 30 -32.07 7.28 18.32
C LEU A 30 -32.15 8.69 17.71
N THR A 31 -32.04 8.73 16.38
CA THR A 31 -32.74 9.59 15.40
C THR A 31 -32.89 11.10 15.64
N ALA A 32 -32.42 11.89 14.66
CA ALA A 32 -33.23 12.96 14.08
C ALA A 32 -32.81 13.25 12.63
N LEU A 33 -33.70 12.92 11.69
CA LEU A 33 -33.71 13.44 10.32
C LEU A 33 -34.33 14.84 10.40
N THR A 34 -33.62 15.91 10.06
CA THR A 34 -34.23 17.23 9.82
C THR A 34 -33.41 18.01 8.81
N ALA A 35 -34.13 18.53 7.82
CA ALA A 35 -33.67 19.23 6.66
C ALA A 35 -33.37 20.72 6.93
N CYS A 36 -32.63 21.30 5.97
CA CYS A 36 -32.65 22.70 5.53
C CYS A 36 -32.08 23.78 6.46
N GLY A 37 -31.17 24.59 5.92
CA GLY A 37 -30.91 25.95 6.41
C GLY A 37 -29.44 26.32 6.55
N THR A 38 -28.92 27.01 5.52
CA THR A 38 -27.97 28.14 5.60
C THR A 38 -26.85 28.08 6.63
N SER A 39 -25.62 27.82 6.17
CA SER A 39 -24.40 28.12 6.93
C SER A 39 -23.76 29.42 6.44
N THR A 40 -23.91 30.46 7.25
CA THR A 40 -23.03 31.64 7.26
C THR A 40 -21.77 31.31 8.05
N ASP A 41 -20.64 31.75 7.50
CA ASP A 41 -19.31 31.92 8.06
C ASP A 41 -19.06 31.61 9.54
N THR A 42 -18.06 30.77 9.78
CA THR A 42 -17.20 30.89 10.96
C THR A 42 -15.75 30.73 10.51
N VAL A 43 -15.03 31.84 10.49
CA VAL A 43 -13.58 31.91 10.35
C VAL A 43 -12.95 31.41 11.65
N THR A 44 -12.19 30.33 11.56
CA THR A 44 -11.17 29.99 12.57
C THR A 44 -9.84 29.82 11.83
N SER A 45 -8.98 30.82 11.95
CA SER A 45 -7.57 30.72 11.59
C SER A 45 -6.89 29.79 12.58
N THR A 46 -6.49 28.61 12.13
CA THR A 46 -5.53 27.77 12.82
C THR A 46 -4.28 27.71 11.95
N VAL A 47 -3.21 28.39 12.38
CA VAL A 47 -1.86 28.08 11.93
C VAL A 47 -1.51 26.74 12.56
N THR A 48 -1.49 25.68 11.76
CA THR A 48 -0.91 24.39 12.16
C THR A 48 0.33 24.14 11.32
N ALA A 49 1.40 23.87 12.05
CA ALA A 49 2.74 23.61 11.58
C ALA A 49 2.80 22.52 10.49
N GLN A 50 3.83 22.66 9.66
CA GLN A 50 4.38 21.63 8.80
C GLN A 50 4.42 20.29 9.51
N GLN A 51 3.69 19.31 8.96
CA GLN A 51 3.99 17.91 9.17
C GLN A 51 3.94 17.26 7.81
N GLU A 52 5.12 17.16 7.21
CA GLU A 52 5.46 16.15 6.23
C GLU A 52 5.27 14.80 6.92
N THR A 53 4.02 14.34 6.95
CA THR A 53 3.69 12.95 7.20
C THR A 53 3.74 12.29 5.85
N ALA A 54 4.75 11.43 5.64
CA ALA A 54 4.70 10.38 4.64
C ALA A 54 3.30 9.76 4.68
N GLN A 55 2.53 10.04 3.63
CA GLN A 55 1.16 9.57 3.48
C GLN A 55 1.25 8.06 3.19
N PRO A 56 0.66 7.18 4.01
CA PRO A 56 0.43 5.82 3.56
C PRO A 56 -0.48 5.91 2.34
N GLY A 57 0.02 5.43 1.19
CA GLY A 57 -0.54 5.61 -0.15
C GLY A 57 -2.06 5.57 -0.17
N ALA A 58 -2.66 6.74 -0.37
CA ALA A 58 -4.09 6.82 -0.63
C ALA A 58 -4.29 6.36 -2.07
N SER A 59 -4.96 5.23 -2.28
CA SER A 59 -5.48 4.85 -3.60
C SER A 59 -6.31 6.03 -4.13
N GLN A 60 -5.85 6.64 -5.22
CA GLN A 60 -6.55 7.77 -5.82
C GLN A 60 -7.88 7.25 -6.44
N PRO A 61 -8.98 8.03 -6.45
CA PRO A 61 -10.34 7.52 -6.71
C PRO A 61 -10.62 6.86 -8.09
N GLY A 62 -9.64 6.75 -8.98
CA GLY A 62 -9.76 6.12 -10.30
C GLY A 62 -9.59 4.60 -10.32
N ALA A 63 -8.75 4.04 -9.42
CA ALA A 63 -8.45 2.62 -9.42
C ALA A 63 -9.67 1.72 -9.11
N ALA A 64 -10.63 2.21 -8.31
CA ALA A 64 -11.78 1.42 -7.88
C ALA A 64 -12.76 0.99 -9.01
N GLN A 65 -12.57 1.50 -10.23
CA GLN A 65 -13.41 1.19 -11.39
C GLN A 65 -12.80 0.09 -12.29
N HIS A 66 -11.52 -0.24 -12.10
CA HIS A 66 -10.78 -1.21 -12.89
C HIS A 66 -10.18 -2.29 -11.98
N GLU A 67 -10.12 -3.53 -12.45
CA GLU A 67 -9.51 -4.63 -11.69
C GLU A 67 -8.03 -4.77 -12.03
N LEU A 68 -7.17 -4.82 -11.01
CA LEU A 68 -5.74 -5.08 -11.17
C LEU A 68 -5.51 -6.48 -11.79
N PRO A 69 -4.53 -6.63 -12.68
CA PRO A 69 -4.16 -7.94 -13.19
C PRO A 69 -3.60 -8.82 -12.07
N ALA A 70 -3.96 -10.11 -12.07
CA ALA A 70 -3.52 -11.04 -11.03
C ALA A 70 -2.04 -11.45 -11.16
N ALA A 71 -1.44 -11.26 -12.33
CA ALA A 71 -0.05 -11.63 -12.63
C ALA A 71 0.49 -10.82 -13.82
N VAL A 72 1.81 -10.70 -13.89
CA VAL A 72 2.51 -10.20 -15.08
C VAL A 72 2.42 -11.26 -16.19
N THR A 73 1.99 -10.85 -17.38
CA THR A 73 1.88 -11.74 -18.55
C THR A 73 2.98 -11.50 -19.57
N GLY A 74 3.69 -10.37 -19.48
CA GLY A 74 4.85 -10.06 -20.31
C GLY A 74 5.36 -8.64 -20.10
N TYR A 75 6.33 -8.28 -20.93
CA TYR A 75 6.98 -6.96 -20.94
C TYR A 75 7.08 -6.48 -22.39
N THR A 76 6.78 -5.20 -22.62
CA THR A 76 7.12 -4.49 -23.86
C THR A 76 8.64 -4.40 -24.04
N ASP A 77 9.09 -4.02 -25.24
CA ASP A 77 10.52 -3.84 -25.50
C ASP A 77 11.09 -2.67 -24.69
N GLU A 78 10.29 -1.61 -24.51
CA GLU A 78 10.57 -0.48 -23.64
C GLU A 78 10.73 -0.93 -22.18
N ALA A 79 9.75 -1.62 -21.60
CA ALA A 79 9.85 -2.11 -20.22
C ALA A 79 11.08 -3.01 -19.99
N ARG A 80 11.47 -3.84 -20.97
CA ARG A 80 12.68 -4.67 -20.87
C ARG A 80 13.97 -3.84 -20.83
N LYS A 81 14.00 -2.76 -21.61
CA LYS A 81 15.11 -1.80 -21.60
C LYS A 81 15.18 -1.14 -20.22
N ASP A 82 14.05 -0.70 -19.69
CA ASP A 82 13.99 0.06 -18.46
C ASP A 82 14.34 -0.81 -17.24
N LEU A 83 13.93 -2.09 -17.20
CA LEU A 83 14.44 -3.06 -16.22
C LEU A 83 15.98 -3.07 -16.13
N THR A 84 16.66 -2.96 -17.28
CA THR A 84 18.13 -2.96 -17.33
C THR A 84 18.71 -1.61 -16.92
N GLU A 85 18.12 -0.50 -17.36
CA GLU A 85 18.60 0.85 -17.08
C GLU A 85 18.40 1.21 -15.59
N GLU A 86 17.25 0.84 -15.03
CA GLU A 86 16.85 1.12 -13.65
C GLU A 86 17.36 0.07 -12.65
N ASN A 87 18.01 -0.99 -13.14
CA ASN A 87 18.54 -2.10 -12.33
C ASN A 87 17.44 -2.78 -11.50
N VAL A 88 16.26 -2.94 -12.09
CA VAL A 88 15.08 -3.60 -11.51
C VAL A 88 14.97 -5.00 -12.09
N THR A 89 14.67 -5.99 -11.24
CA THR A 89 14.46 -7.37 -11.70
C THR A 89 12.98 -7.65 -11.95
N GLU A 90 12.68 -8.65 -12.79
CA GLU A 90 11.30 -9.11 -12.98
C GLU A 90 10.63 -9.53 -11.65
N ALA A 91 11.41 -10.05 -10.70
CA ALA A 91 10.90 -10.40 -9.38
C ALA A 91 10.53 -9.18 -8.52
N ASP A 92 11.22 -8.05 -8.72
CA ASP A 92 10.86 -6.80 -8.07
C ASP A 92 9.53 -6.27 -8.62
N VAL A 93 9.33 -6.32 -9.94
CA VAL A 93 8.05 -5.97 -10.61
C VAL A 93 6.91 -6.87 -10.11
N GLU A 94 7.11 -8.18 -10.05
CA GLU A 94 6.13 -9.11 -9.46
C GLU A 94 5.84 -8.76 -8.00
N GLY A 95 6.85 -8.30 -7.25
CA GLY A 95 6.71 -7.82 -5.88
C GLY A 95 5.85 -6.56 -5.77
N VAL A 96 6.01 -5.60 -6.68
CA VAL A 96 5.17 -4.38 -6.75
C VAL A 96 3.72 -4.77 -7.06
N LEU A 97 3.49 -5.62 -8.06
CA LEU A 97 2.14 -6.08 -8.40
C LEU A 97 1.48 -6.83 -7.24
N GLN A 98 2.21 -7.71 -6.56
CA GLN A 98 1.69 -8.41 -5.40
C GLN A 98 1.37 -7.44 -4.25
N ALA A 99 2.25 -6.47 -3.99
CA ALA A 99 1.99 -5.45 -2.98
C ALA A 99 0.72 -4.65 -3.31
N ALA A 100 0.47 -4.34 -4.58
CA ALA A 100 -0.77 -3.70 -5.03
C ALA A 100 -2.01 -4.58 -4.77
N LEU A 101 -1.94 -5.87 -5.12
CA LEU A 101 -3.03 -6.83 -4.87
C LEU A 101 -3.32 -7.01 -3.37
N ASP A 102 -2.30 -6.93 -2.52
CA ASP A 102 -2.42 -6.99 -1.06
C ASP A 102 -2.82 -5.64 -0.42
N GLY A 103 -2.97 -4.57 -1.21
CA GLY A 103 -3.31 -3.23 -0.73
C GLY A 103 -2.17 -2.48 -0.02
N ASN A 104 -0.92 -2.86 -0.30
CA ASN A 104 0.32 -2.33 0.28
C ASN A 104 1.15 -1.48 -0.72
N ALA A 105 0.65 -1.21 -1.91
CA ALA A 105 1.25 -0.32 -2.90
C ALA A 105 0.30 0.85 -3.22
N MET A 106 0.84 1.95 -3.75
CA MET A 106 0.01 2.95 -4.42
C MET A 106 -0.50 2.34 -5.73
N VAL A 107 -1.76 2.61 -6.03
CA VAL A 107 -2.43 2.14 -7.25
C VAL A 107 -3.21 3.31 -7.83
N GLU A 108 -2.85 3.70 -9.03
CA GLU A 108 -3.55 4.71 -9.82
C GLU A 108 -3.95 4.13 -11.18
N TRP A 109 -5.06 4.63 -11.72
CA TRP A 109 -5.50 4.32 -13.07
C TRP A 109 -5.26 5.56 -13.94
N ASP A 110 -4.43 5.40 -14.97
CA ASP A 110 -4.12 6.45 -15.93
C ASP A 110 -5.17 6.48 -17.07
N ASP A 111 -5.41 7.66 -17.66
CA ASP A 111 -6.40 7.80 -18.72
C ASP A 111 -6.00 7.15 -20.06
N ASP A 112 -4.72 6.82 -20.23
CA ASP A 112 -4.17 6.02 -21.33
C ASP A 112 -4.40 4.50 -21.17
N GLY A 113 -5.11 4.08 -20.13
CA GLY A 113 -5.65 2.71 -20.02
C GLY A 113 -4.72 1.70 -19.34
N TYR A 114 -3.86 2.15 -18.44
CA TYR A 114 -2.99 1.31 -17.64
C TYR A 114 -3.04 1.71 -16.16
N PHE A 115 -2.54 0.82 -15.30
CA PHE A 115 -2.32 1.10 -13.90
C PHE A 115 -0.90 1.57 -13.67
N GLU A 116 -0.73 2.59 -12.83
CA GLU A 116 0.55 2.98 -12.25
C GLU A 116 0.61 2.41 -10.83
N LEU A 117 1.61 1.55 -10.57
CA LEU A 117 1.82 0.91 -9.27
C LEU A 117 3.16 1.33 -8.69
N GLU A 118 3.17 1.87 -7.48
CA GLU A 118 4.40 2.26 -6.78
C GLU A 118 4.57 1.45 -5.48
N HIS A 119 5.70 0.77 -5.34
CA HIS A 119 6.09 0.12 -4.09
C HIS A 119 7.61 0.07 -3.91
N ASN A 120 8.09 0.47 -2.73
CA ASN A 120 9.52 0.53 -2.39
C ASN A 120 10.39 1.38 -3.35
N GLY A 121 9.80 2.43 -3.92
CA GLY A 121 10.46 3.30 -4.91
C GLY A 121 10.72 2.55 -6.22
N ILE A 122 9.76 1.74 -6.66
CA ILE A 122 9.71 1.14 -7.98
C ILE A 122 8.30 1.42 -8.50
N ASP A 123 8.24 2.08 -9.64
CA ASP A 123 7.02 2.44 -10.34
C ASP A 123 6.86 1.54 -11.55
N ILE A 124 5.69 0.95 -11.74
CA ILE A 124 5.41 0.10 -12.91
C ILE A 124 4.10 0.50 -13.57
N ASP A 125 4.14 0.55 -14.91
CA ASP A 125 2.96 0.73 -15.75
C ASP A 125 2.48 -0.63 -16.23
N VAL A 126 1.29 -1.06 -15.81
CA VAL A 126 0.75 -2.37 -16.18
C VAL A 126 -0.67 -2.26 -16.72
N ASP A 127 -0.92 -2.87 -17.88
CA ASP A 127 -2.27 -2.90 -18.45
C ASP A 127 -3.19 -3.89 -17.69
N PRO A 128 -4.51 -3.86 -17.90
CA PRO A 128 -5.43 -4.80 -17.25
C PRO A 128 -5.22 -6.27 -17.64
N GLN A 129 -4.38 -6.57 -18.65
CA GLN A 129 -4.00 -7.92 -19.05
C GLN A 129 -2.69 -8.38 -18.41
N GLY A 130 -2.03 -7.53 -17.62
CA GLY A 130 -0.75 -7.83 -16.96
C GLY A 130 0.47 -7.60 -17.84
N LEU A 131 0.36 -6.93 -18.98
CA LEU A 131 1.51 -6.54 -19.80
C LEU A 131 2.14 -5.28 -19.18
N VAL A 132 3.40 -5.40 -18.78
CA VAL A 132 4.18 -4.28 -18.26
C VAL A 132 4.69 -3.43 -19.41
N ARG A 133 4.44 -2.13 -19.34
CA ARG A 133 4.73 -1.14 -20.38
C ARG A 133 5.95 -0.27 -20.06
N GLY A 134 6.19 -0.01 -18.78
CA GLY A 134 7.28 0.83 -18.26
C GLY A 134 7.64 0.43 -16.83
N VAL A 135 8.87 0.72 -16.43
CA VAL A 135 9.42 0.45 -15.09
C VAL A 135 10.41 1.56 -14.73
N ASP A 136 10.21 2.24 -13.61
CA ASP A 136 11.05 3.36 -13.16
C ASP A 136 11.41 3.24 -11.66
N ARG A 137 12.44 3.99 -11.22
CA ARG A 137 12.97 3.97 -9.85
C ARG A 137 13.37 5.35 -9.29
#